data_AF-A0A0F8X182-F1
#
_entry.id   AF-A0A0F8X182-F1
#
_cell.length_a   1.000
_cell.length_b   1.000
_cell.length_c   1.000
_cell.angle_alpha   90.00
_cell.angle_beta   90.00
_cell.angle_gamma   90.00
#
_symmetry.space_group_name_H-M   'P 1'
#
loop_
_entity.id
_entity.type
_entity.pdbx_description
1 polymer ?
#
loop_
_entity_poly.entity_id
_entity_poly.type
_entity_poly.pdbx_seq_one_letter_code
_entity_poly.pdbx_strand_id
1 'polypeptide(L)' 'VQLAAVGMDHPLFPLEGSNNIIMITTERYREHPMIIKGYGAGAEVTAAGMFADVIRIANI' A
#
# COMPACT_ATOMS: atom_id res chain seq x y z
N VAL A 1 -0.52 10.77 -12.45
CA VAL A 1 0.68 9.92 -12.26
C VAL A 1 1.87 10.69 -12.79
N GLN A 2 2.89 10.90 -11.98
CA GLN A 2 4.10 11.64 -12.36
C GLN A 2 5.31 11.08 -11.61
N LEU A 3 6.50 11.29 -12.14
CA LEU A 3 7.74 11.02 -11.40
C LEU A 3 8.01 12.16 -10.43
N ALA A 4 8.44 11.83 -9.21
CA ALA A 4 8.84 12.79 -8.20
C ALA A 4 10.09 12.27 -7.47
N ALA A 5 11.09 13.13 -7.31
CA ALA A 5 12.23 12.84 -6.46
C ALA A 5 11.84 13.06 -4.98
N VAL A 6 12.30 12.17 -4.10
CA VAL A 6 12.06 12.25 -2.66
C VAL A 6 13.38 12.10 -1.90
N GLY A 7 13.52 12.80 -0.78
CA GLY A 7 14.68 12.68 0.10
C GLY A 7 14.66 11.39 0.94
N MET A 8 15.79 11.07 1.58
CA MET A 8 15.93 9.88 2.43
C MET A 8 14.95 9.85 3.61
N ASP A 9 14.59 11.02 4.13
CA ASP A 9 13.64 11.16 5.25
C ASP A 9 12.17 11.06 4.80
N HIS A 10 11.90 10.95 3.50
CA HIS A 10 10.53 10.89 3.00
C HIS A 10 9.92 9.51 3.30
N PRO A 11 8.66 9.42 3.78
CA PRO A 11 8.02 8.13 4.14
C PRO A 11 7.95 7.09 3.00
N LEU A 12 8.00 7.55 1.74
CA LEU A 12 8.01 6.70 0.55
C LEU A 12 9.41 6.33 0.04
N PHE A 13 10.48 6.84 0.65
CA PHE A 13 11.86 6.54 0.27
C PHE A 13 12.25 5.05 0.39
N PRO A 14 11.88 4.30 1.46
CA PRO A 14 12.34 2.92 1.64
C PRO A 14 11.54 1.90 0.79
N LEU A 15 11.34 2.22 -0.49
CA LEU A 15 10.76 1.31 -1.48
C LEU A 15 11.80 0.28 -1.89
N GLU A 16 11.47 -1.01 -1.75
CA GLU A 16 12.41 -2.11 -1.99
C GLU A 16 11.73 -3.24 -2.77
N GLY A 17 12.44 -3.79 -3.77
CA GLY A 17 11.96 -4.91 -4.56
C GLY A 17 10.64 -4.61 -5.28
N SER A 18 9.68 -5.52 -5.16
CA SER A 18 8.31 -5.39 -5.70
C SER A 18 7.31 -4.82 -4.69
N ASN A 19 7.78 -4.18 -3.62
CA ASN A 19 6.88 -3.51 -2.70
C ASN A 19 6.22 -2.30 -3.35
N ASN A 20 4.95 -2.08 -3.01
CA ASN A 20 4.28 -0.81 -3.20
C ASN A 20 4.10 -0.14 -1.84
N ILE A 21 4.09 1.20 -1.82
CA ILE A 21 3.82 1.98 -0.62
C ILE A 21 2.72 3.01 -0.95
N ILE A 22 1.68 3.06 -0.11
CA ILE A 22 0.61 4.05 -0.20
C ILE A 22 0.59 4.83 1.11
N MET A 23 0.63 6.16 0.99
CA MET A 23 0.45 7.07 2.11
C MET A 23 -0.93 7.73 2.03
N ILE A 24 -1.74 7.51 3.06
CA ILE A 24 -3.10 8.05 3.15
C ILE A 24 -3.11 9.12 4.23
N THR A 25 -3.48 10.34 3.85
CA THR A 25 -3.69 11.46 4.78
C THR A 25 -5.18 11.77 4.82
N THR A 26 -5.71 11.97 6.02
CA THR A 26 -7.09 12.43 6.24
C THR A 26 -7.09 13.52 7.32
N GLU A 27 -8.24 14.11 7.62
CA GLU A 27 -8.35 15.05 8.76
C GLU A 27 -7.89 14.41 10.08
N ARG A 28 -8.20 13.12 10.28
CA ARG A 28 -7.82 12.37 11.49
C ARG A 28 -6.37 11.88 11.46
N TYR A 29 -5.82 11.59 10.28
CA TYR A 29 -4.44 11.14 10.07
C TYR A 29 -3.56 12.24 9.47
N ARG A 30 -3.74 13.49 9.91
CA ARG A 30 -3.02 14.64 9.36
C ARG A 30 -1.57 14.72 9.85
N GLU A 31 -1.36 14.54 11.15
CA GLU A 31 -0.02 14.62 11.76
C GLU A 31 0.79 13.34 11.52
N HIS A 32 0.09 12.20 11.51
CA HIS A 32 0.69 10.87 11.32
C HIS A 32 -0.06 10.15 10.20
N PRO A 33 0.34 10.35 8.92
CA PRO A 33 -0.28 9.69 7.79
C PRO A 33 -0.24 8.16 7.92
N MET A 34 -1.29 7.50 7.46
CA MET A 34 -1.33 6.04 7.42
C MET A 34 -0.46 5.54 6.27
N ILE A 35 0.52 4.70 6.58
CA ILE A 35 1.41 4.08 5.58
C ILE A 35 1.04 2.61 5.43
N ILE A 36 0.73 2.21 4.20
CA ILE A 36 0.51 0.81 3.83
C ILE A 36 1.66 0.39 2.92
N LYS A 37 2.47 -0.58 3.35
CA LYS A 37 3.61 -1.13 2.61
C LYS A 37 3.49 -2.64 2.50
N GLY A 38 3.84 -3.18 1.36
CA GLY A 38 3.94 -4.63 1.14
C GLY A 38 4.09 -4.97 -0.34
N TYR A 39 4.20 -6.26 -0.63
CA TYR A 39 4.32 -6.75 -2.01
C TYR A 39 3.14 -6.29 -2.85
N GLY A 40 3.43 -5.50 -3.88
CA GLY A 40 2.43 -4.97 -4.82
C GLY A 40 2.20 -5.87 -6.03
N ALA A 41 3.03 -6.89 -6.21
CA ALA A 41 2.98 -7.81 -7.34
C ALA A 41 3.50 -9.20 -6.94
N GLY A 42 2.98 -10.21 -7.65
CA GLY A 42 3.29 -11.63 -7.45
C GLY A 42 2.01 -12.46 -7.54
N ALA A 43 2.04 -13.57 -8.27
CA ALA A 43 0.83 -14.34 -8.55
C ALA A 43 0.11 -14.77 -7.26
N GLU A 44 0.85 -15.25 -6.26
CA GLU A 44 0.29 -15.69 -4.98
C GLU A 44 -0.32 -14.55 -4.17
N VAL A 45 0.36 -13.39 -4.09
CA VAL A 45 -0.13 -12.23 -3.31
C VAL A 45 -1.35 -11.60 -3.98
N THR A 46 -1.39 -11.55 -5.31
CA THR A 46 -2.56 -11.07 -6.05
C THR A 46 -3.75 -12.02 -5.87
N ALA A 47 -3.53 -13.35 -5.96
CA ALA A 47 -4.58 -14.34 -5.74
C ALA A 47 -5.12 -14.31 -4.31
N ALA A 48 -4.27 -14.10 -3.30
CA ALA A 48 -4.69 -13.96 -1.91
C ALA A 48 -5.63 -12.75 -1.71
N GLY A 49 -5.34 -11.62 -2.37
CA GLY A 49 -6.23 -10.45 -2.35
C GLY A 49 -7.61 -10.75 -2.93
N MET A 50 -7.66 -11.38 -4.11
CA MET A 50 -8.93 -11.81 -4.72
C MET A 50 -9.70 -12.79 -3.83
N PHE A 51 -9.00 -13.73 -3.18
CA PHE A 51 -9.63 -14.70 -2.29
C PHE A 51 -10.22 -14.05 -1.04
N ALA A 52 -9.53 -13.04 -0.48
CA ALA A 52 -10.06 -12.26 0.63
C ALA A 52 -11.37 -11.55 0.26
N ASP A 53 -11.48 -11.03 -0.98
CA ASP A 53 -12.72 -10.44 -1.48
C ASP A 53 -13.85 -11.47 -1.59
N VAL A 54 -13.56 -12.69 -2.07
CA VAL A 54 -14.53 -13.80 -2.11
C VAL A 54 -15.06 -14.13 -0.72
N ILE A 55 -14.17 -14.26 0.28
CA ILE A 55 -14.56 -14.50 1.68
C ILE A 55 -15.45 -13.35 2.18
N ARG A 56 -15.07 -12.11 1.89
CA ARG A 56 -15.82 -10.92 2.32
C ARG A 56 -17.24 -10.93 1.75
N ILE A 57 -17.42 -11.31 0.49
CA ILE A 57 -18.72 -11.40 -0.18
C ILE A 57 -19.55 -12.57 0.37
N ALA A 58 -18.93 -13.72 0.62
CA ALA A 58 -19.62 -14.90 1.13
C ALA A 58 -20.13 -14.75 2.57
N ASN A 59 -19.51 -13.86 3.36
CA ASN A 59 -19.89 -13.56 4.75
C ASN A 59 -20.88 -12.38 4.87
N ILE A 60 -21.54 -11.99 3.78
CA ILE A 60 -22.63 -11.00 3.77
C ILE A 60 -23.95 -11.68 4.07
#